data_AF-A0AA35WCS0-F1
#
_entry.id   AF-A0AA35WCS0-F1
#
_cell.length_a   1.000
_cell.length_b   1.000
_cell.length_c   1.000
_cell.angle_alpha   90.00
_cell.angle_beta   90.00
_cell.angle_gamma   90.00
#
_symmetry.space_group_name_H-M   'P 1'
#
loop_
_entity.id
_entity.type
_entity.pdbx_description
1 polymer ?
#
loop_
_entity_poly.entity_id
_entity_poly.type
_entity_poly.pdbx_seq_one_letter_code
_entity_poly.pdbx_strand_id
1 'polypeptide(L)'
;MIGVMGNHLTETRFRRVDDYSVEGYATLQQDRSVEFTSGEITLLIPEVDEIHQMDNFTDRPTVEIHVYGNDLRGLNRCRYNLETGKITPFVTEKYDNC
;
A
#
# COMPACT_ATOMS: atom_id res chain seq x y z
N MET A 1 -2.73 -7.58 6.69
CA MET A 1 -4.17 -7.35 6.91
C MET A 1 -4.36 -5.94 7.42
N ILE A 2 -5.38 -5.24 6.94
CA ILE A 2 -5.67 -3.86 7.28
C ILE A 2 -7.15 -3.77 7.63
N GLY A 3 -7.45 -3.33 8.86
CA GLY A 3 -8.82 -3.09 9.32
C GLY A 3 -9.07 -1.61 9.53
N VAL A 4 -10.15 -1.07 8.96
CA VAL A 4 -10.53 0.33 9.17
C VAL A 4 -11.25 0.45 10.52
N MET A 5 -10.71 1.27 11.42
CA MET A 5 -11.26 1.47 12.76
C MET A 5 -12.18 2.70 12.83
N GLY A 6 -11.82 3.81 12.20
CA GLY A 6 -12.58 5.05 12.25
C GLY A 6 -12.62 5.79 10.91
N ASN A 7 -13.75 6.45 10.63
CA ASN A 7 -14.05 7.12 9.35
C ASN A 7 -14.09 6.13 8.16
N HIS A 8 -13.53 6.50 6.99
CA HIS A 8 -13.39 5.66 5.80
C HIS A 8 -12.14 6.05 5.00
N LEU A 9 -11.70 5.20 4.09
CA LEU A 9 -10.59 5.48 3.16
C LEU A 9 -10.83 4.79 1.82
N THR A 10 -10.14 5.27 0.78
CA THR A 10 -10.07 4.60 -0.52
C THR A 10 -8.77 3.83 -0.64
N GLU A 11 -8.84 2.53 -0.94
CA GLU A 11 -7.71 1.73 -1.35
C GLU A 11 -7.72 1.59 -2.88
N THR A 12 -6.65 2.00 -3.53
CA THR A 12 -6.41 1.74 -4.95
C THR A 12 -5.38 0.64 -5.12
N ARG A 13 -5.74 -0.41 -5.86
CA ARG A 13 -4.89 -1.58 -6.13
C ARG A 13 -4.26 -1.48 -7.49
N PHE A 14 -3.01 -1.91 -7.57
CA PHE A 14 -2.23 -1.92 -8.80
C PHE A 14 -1.70 -3.31 -9.10
N ARG A 15 -1.61 -3.61 -10.38
CA ARG A 15 -0.88 -4.78 -10.89
C ARG A 15 0.31 -4.31 -11.71
N ARG A 16 1.43 -5.02 -11.58
CA ARG A 16 2.57 -4.84 -12.47
C ARG A 16 2.28 -5.52 -13.81
N VAL A 17 2.55 -4.82 -14.91
CA VAL A 17 2.22 -5.29 -16.27
C VAL A 17 3.42 -5.34 -17.23
N ASP A 18 4.61 -4.96 -16.76
CA ASP A 18 5.86 -5.14 -17.49
C ASP A 18 6.50 -6.53 -17.25
N ASP A 19 7.56 -6.81 -18.00
CA ASP A 19 8.26 -8.11 -18.03
C ASP A 19 9.46 -8.19 -17.08
N TYR A 20 9.63 -7.21 -16.18
CA TYR A 20 10.72 -7.14 -15.20
C TYR A 20 12.13 -7.00 -15.82
N SER A 21 12.23 -6.69 -17.12
CA SER A 21 13.52 -6.61 -17.82
C SER A 21 14.38 -5.40 -17.44
N VAL A 22 13.78 -4.35 -16.88
CA VAL A 22 14.46 -3.11 -16.50
C VAL A 22 14.54 -2.98 -14.99
N GLU A 23 15.76 -3.06 -14.44
CA GLU A 23 16.00 -2.87 -13.01
C GLU A 23 15.58 -1.47 -12.54
N GLY A 24 14.95 -1.40 -11.37
CA GLY A 24 14.51 -0.13 -10.78
C GLY A 24 13.33 0.53 -11.50
N TYR A 25 12.67 -0.18 -12.42
CA TYR A 25 11.50 0.30 -13.16
C TYR A 25 10.35 -0.71 -13.06
N ALA A 26 9.12 -0.22 -13.03
CA ALA A 26 7.89 -1.01 -13.20
C ALA A 26 6.82 -0.19 -13.92
N THR A 27 6.04 -0.85 -14.77
CA THR A 27 4.80 -0.28 -15.30
C THR A 27 3.65 -0.85 -14.49
N LEU A 28 2.90 0.05 -13.82
CA LEU A 28 1.74 -0.33 -13.04
C LEU A 28 0.45 0.06 -13.74
N GLN A 29 -0.53 -0.82 -13.69
CA GLN A 29 -1.90 -0.54 -14.09
C GLN A 29 -2.79 -0.57 -12.85
N GLN A 30 -3.66 0.42 -12.70
CA GLN A 30 -4.73 0.38 -11.70
C GLN A 30 -5.66 -0.80 -12.02
N ASP A 31 -5.84 -1.67 -11.04
CA ASP A 31 -6.71 -2.84 -11.11
C ASP A 31 -8.12 -2.49 -10.61
N ARG A 32 -8.21 -1.96 -9.38
CA ARG A 32 -9.47 -1.59 -8.74
C ARG A 32 -9.27 -0.48 -7.72
N SER A 33 -10.36 0.21 -7.39
CA SER A 33 -10.41 1.19 -6.31
C SER A 33 -11.66 0.94 -5.49
N VAL A 34 -11.52 0.83 -4.17
CA VAL A 34 -12.58 0.43 -3.25
C VAL A 34 -12.54 1.32 -2.02
N GLU A 35 -13.71 1.80 -1.59
CA GLU A 35 -13.86 2.48 -0.32
C GLU A 35 -14.09 1.45 0.79
N PHE A 36 -13.36 1.60 1.89
CA PHE A 36 -13.52 0.78 3.10
C PHE A 36 -13.96 1.66 4.26
N THR A 37 -14.97 1.17 4.99
CA THR A 37 -15.60 1.83 6.13
C THR A 37 -15.26 1.10 7.45
N SER A 38 -15.56 1.73 8.58
CA SER A 38 -15.28 1.17 9.91
C SER A 38 -15.82 -0.26 10.08
N GLY A 39 -14.95 -1.18 10.50
CA GLY A 39 -15.23 -2.60 10.66
C GLY A 39 -14.88 -3.46 9.46
N GLU A 40 -14.62 -2.87 8.29
CA GLU A 40 -14.22 -3.61 7.09
C GLU A 40 -12.72 -3.88 7.05
N ILE A 41 -12.35 -4.95 6.34
CA ILE A 41 -10.99 -5.47 6.27
C ILE A 41 -10.59 -5.64 4.81
N THR A 42 -9.36 -5.22 4.49
CA THR A 42 -8.68 -5.55 3.23
C THR A 42 -7.42 -6.38 3.49
N LEU A 43 -7.06 -7.22 2.53
CA LEU A 43 -5.94 -8.15 2.60
C LEU A 43 -4.94 -7.88 1.47
N LEU A 44 -3.66 -7.82 1.82
CA LEU A 44 -2.56 -7.81 0.86
C LEU A 44 -1.94 -9.21 0.85
N ILE A 45 -1.75 -9.78 -0.34
CA ILE A 45 -1.14 -11.09 -0.53
C ILE A 45 0.19 -10.86 -1.26
N PRO A 46 1.34 -11.10 -0.61
CA PRO A 46 2.66 -10.92 -1.25
C PRO A 46 2.75 -11.63 -2.59
N GLU A 47 3.44 -11.03 -3.56
CA GLU A 47 3.66 -11.54 -4.93
C GLU A 47 2.39 -11.71 -5.79
N VAL A 48 1.19 -11.62 -5.21
CA VAL A 48 -0.09 -11.83 -5.90
C VAL A 48 -0.90 -10.53 -5.99
N ASP A 49 -1.09 -9.84 -4.87
CA ASP A 49 -1.95 -8.67 -4.73
C ASP A 49 -1.49 -7.80 -3.54
N GLU A 50 -0.35 -7.13 -3.70
CA GLU A 50 0.31 -6.36 -2.64
C GLU A 50 0.61 -4.89 -2.96
N ILE A 51 0.48 -4.48 -4.22
CA ILE A 51 0.78 -3.09 -4.62
C ILE A 51 -0.49 -2.26 -4.48
N HIS A 52 -0.48 -1.31 -3.56
CA HIS A 52 -1.65 -0.48 -3.26
C HIS A 52 -1.28 0.94 -2.87
N GLN A 53 -2.28 1.82 -2.91
CA GLN A 53 -2.26 3.18 -2.40
C GLN A 53 -3.48 3.37 -1.50
N MET A 54 -3.28 4.05 -0.37
CA MET A 54 -4.33 4.34 0.61
C MET A 54 -4.51 5.85 0.69
N ASP A 55 -5.72 6.33 0.40
CA ASP A 55 -6.04 7.76 0.37
C ASP A 55 -7.21 8.08 1.32
N ASN A 56 -7.07 9.14 2.09
CA ASN A 56 -8.16 9.73 2.86
C ASN A 56 -8.60 11.04 2.19
N PHE A 57 -9.72 11.01 1.47
CA PHE A 57 -10.28 12.18 0.79
C PHE A 57 -11.22 13.02 1.65
N THR A 58 -11.30 12.74 2.95
CA THR A 58 -12.19 13.44 3.88
C THR A 58 -11.49 14.58 4.61
N ASP A 59 -12.27 15.38 5.33
CA ASP A 59 -11.82 16.47 6.20
C ASP A 59 -11.50 16.03 7.63
N ARG A 60 -11.57 14.71 7.91
CA ARG A 60 -11.31 14.14 9.23
C ARG A 60 -10.22 13.07 9.18
N PRO A 61 -9.47 12.85 10.26
CA PRO A 61 -8.56 11.72 10.34
C PRO A 61 -9.27 10.38 10.17
N THR A 62 -8.63 9.48 9.43
CA THR A 62 -8.99 8.06 9.34
C THR A 62 -7.96 7.24 10.11
N VAL A 63 -8.41 6.21 10.83
CA VAL A 63 -7.53 5.32 11.58
C VAL A 63 -7.74 3.89 11.14
N GLU A 64 -6.64 3.21 10.87
CA GLU A 64 -6.56 1.83 10.45
C GLU A 64 -5.62 1.04 11.38
N ILE A 65 -5.90 -0.25 11.52
CA ILE A 65 -5.06 -1.20 12.27
C ILE A 65 -4.42 -2.14 11.26
N HIS A 66 -3.09 -2.14 11.20
CA HIS A 66 -2.33 -3.01 10.33
C HIS A 66 -1.73 -4.16 11.10
N VAL A 67 -1.98 -5.38 10.63
CA VAL A 67 -1.33 -6.59 11.13
C VAL A 67 -0.48 -7.17 9.99
N TYR A 68 0.83 -7.15 10.18
CA TYR A 68 1.83 -7.72 9.27
C TYR A 68 2.39 -9.01 9.87
N GLY A 69 2.83 -9.92 9.00
CA GLY A 69 3.46 -11.19 9.41
C GLY A 69 4.92 -11.05 9.87
N ASN A 70 5.48 -9.84 9.81
CA ASN A 70 6.85 -9.53 10.24
C ASN A 70 6.90 -8.10 10.80
N ASP A 71 7.94 -7.78 11.55
CA ASP A 71 8.23 -6.41 11.98
C ASP A 71 8.44 -5.53 10.73
N LEU A 72 7.70 -4.43 10.63
CA LEU A 72 7.85 -3.49 9.52
C LEU A 72 9.18 -2.75 9.59
N ARG A 73 9.73 -2.58 10.79
CA ARG A 73 10.99 -1.87 10.98
C ARG A 73 12.12 -2.67 10.34
N GLY A 74 12.86 -2.04 9.43
CA GLY A 74 13.94 -2.71 8.70
C GLY A 74 13.49 -3.62 7.55
N LEU A 75 12.18 -3.77 7.31
CA LEU A 75 11.68 -4.55 6.18
C LEU A 75 11.87 -3.77 4.87
N ASN A 76 12.65 -4.35 3.95
CA ASN A 76 12.85 -3.81 2.61
C ASN A 76 11.58 -3.93 1.77
N ARG A 77 11.05 -2.80 1.34
CA ARG A 77 9.87 -2.69 0.47
C ARG A 77 10.13 -1.69 -0.65
N CYS A 78 9.16 -1.55 -1.54
CA CYS A 78 9.24 -0.65 -2.70
C CYS A 78 8.18 0.44 -2.63
N ARG A 79 8.53 1.62 -3.13
CA ARG A 79 7.59 2.65 -3.60
C ARG A 79 7.67 2.74 -5.10
N TYR A 80 6.54 3.02 -5.73
CA TYR A 80 6.40 3.10 -7.18
C TYR A 80 5.93 4.50 -7.55
N ASN A 81 6.62 5.14 -8.49
CA ASN A 81 6.16 6.38 -9.10
C ASN A 81 5.34 6.04 -10.35
N LEU A 82 4.05 6.35 -10.35
CA LEU A 82 3.13 5.99 -11.45
C LEU A 82 3.42 6.73 -12.76
N GLU A 83 3.95 7.96 -12.70
CA GLU A 83 4.22 8.78 -13.89
C GLU A 83 5.48 8.33 -14.63
N THR A 84 6.52 7.99 -13.86
CA THR A 84 7.87 7.69 -14.40
C THR A 84 8.21 6.21 -14.39
N GLY A 85 7.42 5.38 -13.69
CA GLY A 85 7.70 3.95 -13.46
C GLY A 85 8.87 3.68 -12.51
N LYS A 86 9.50 4.72 -11.94
CA LYS A 86 10.66 4.56 -11.06
C LYS A 86 10.28 3.82 -9.77
N ILE A 87 11.04 2.78 -9.45
CA ILE A 87 11.00 2.07 -8.17
C ILE A 87 12.02 2.71 -7.23
N THR A 88 11.62 2.98 -5.99
CA THR A 88 12.55 3.40 -4.92
C THR A 88 12.44 2.47 -3.71
N PRO A 89 13.57 2.12 -3.07
CA PRO A 89 13.53 1.41 -1.79
C PRO A 89 12.78 2.22 -0.73
N PHE A 90 12.00 1.52 0.09
CA PHE A 90 11.27 2.09 1.20
C PHE A 90 11.37 1.17 2.41
N VAL A 91 11.86 1.72 3.52
CA VAL A 91 12.04 1.03 4.78
C VAL A 91 11.44 1.89 5.88
N THR A 92 10.71 1.26 6.81
CA THR A 92 10.32 1.92 8.05
C THR A 92 11.52 1.92 8.98
N GLU A 93 12.07 3.09 9.30
CA GLU A 93 13.27 3.21 10.14
C GLU A 93 12.93 3.19 11.64
N LYS A 94 11.79 3.78 12.00
CA LYS A 94 11.29 3.91 13.37
C LYS A 94 9.76 3.85 13.41
N TYR A 95 9.23 3.69 14.61
CA TYR A 95 7.82 3.92 14.90
C TYR A 95 7.64 5.33 15.47
N ASP A 96 6.46 5.93 15.33
CA ASP A 96 6.24 7.30 15.83
C ASP A 96 6.03 7.38 17.34
N ASN A 97 5.86 6.23 18.00
CA ASN A 97 5.69 6.10 19.44
C ASN A 97 7.01 5.78 20.18
N CYS A 98 8.15 5.82 19.51
CA CYS A 98 9.48 5.59 20.09
C CYS A 98 10.41 6.79 19.99
#